data_AF-A0A2C9L1Q5-F1
#
_entry.id   AF-A0A2C9L1Q5-F1
#
_cell.length_a   1.000
_cell.length_b   1.000
_cell.length_c   1.000
_cell.angle_alpha   90.00
_cell.angle_beta   90.00
_cell.angle_gamma   90.00
#
_symmetry.space_group_name_H-M   'P 1'
#
loop_
_entity.id
_entity.type
_entity.pdbx_description
1 polymer ?
#
loop_
_entity_poly.entity_id
_entity_poly.type
_entity_poly.pdbx_seq_one_letter_code
_entity_poly.pdbx_strand_id
1 'polypeptide(L)'
;MATSGKAKNKATISEKFASYYGNVKSLLLGNDLTGRRQTCEENPFSTERETQLTGFKRDKEEGHLKPVSVDLCRHGNRLAHHTAEYEVPNLILRRGQIFDLHIEFQREFVKASDSITLKFVTGE
;
A
#
# COMPACT_ATOMS: atom_id res chain seq x y z
N MET A 1 43.03 23.17 -26.45
CA MET A 1 42.14 22.02 -26.73
C MET A 1 41.43 21.64 -25.44
N ALA A 2 40.13 21.91 -25.35
CA ALA A 2 39.33 21.64 -24.15
C ALA A 2 38.70 20.26 -24.24
N THR A 3 38.96 19.38 -23.27
CA THR A 3 38.23 18.11 -23.11
C THR A 3 37.29 18.22 -21.92
N SER A 4 36.00 18.40 -22.22
CA SER A 4 34.89 18.39 -21.25
C SER A 4 34.66 16.97 -20.73
N GLY A 5 34.82 16.77 -19.41
CA GLY A 5 34.53 15.52 -18.74
C GLY A 5 33.01 15.35 -18.53
N LYS A 6 32.42 14.33 -19.15
CA LYS A 6 31.01 13.94 -18.95
C LYS A 6 30.80 13.44 -17.52
N ALA A 7 30.10 14.22 -16.70
CA ALA A 7 29.54 13.77 -15.43
C ALA A 7 28.49 12.67 -15.67
N LYS A 8 28.63 11.53 -14.99
CA LYS A 8 27.63 10.46 -14.98
C LYS A 8 26.50 10.87 -14.03
N ASN A 9 25.41 11.40 -14.57
CA ASN A 9 24.20 11.70 -13.81
C ASN A 9 23.61 10.39 -13.30
N LYS A 10 23.58 10.21 -11.98
CA LYS A 10 22.90 9.08 -11.34
C LYS A 10 21.40 9.36 -11.37
N ALA A 11 20.63 8.49 -12.00
CA ALA A 11 19.18 8.59 -12.04
C ALA A 11 18.62 8.64 -10.60
N THR A 12 17.79 9.63 -10.37
CA THR A 12 17.09 9.87 -9.11
C THR A 12 16.15 8.70 -8.81
N ILE A 13 15.85 8.44 -7.54
CA ILE A 13 14.95 7.33 -7.15
C ILE A 13 13.60 7.43 -7.88
N SER A 14 13.09 8.66 -8.05
CA SER A 14 11.87 8.94 -8.82
C SER A 14 11.98 8.55 -10.31
N GLU A 15 13.13 8.77 -10.95
CA GLU A 15 13.36 8.37 -12.35
C GLU A 15 13.44 6.85 -12.50
N LYS A 16 13.95 6.14 -11.48
CA LYS A 16 13.92 4.67 -11.46
C LYS A 16 12.50 4.13 -11.36
N PHE A 17 11.64 4.74 -10.55
CA PHE A 17 10.23 4.37 -10.45
C PHE A 17 9.49 4.63 -11.77
N ALA A 18 9.71 5.78 -12.42
CA ALA A 18 9.10 6.08 -13.71
C ALA A 18 9.51 5.10 -14.82
N SER A 19 10.76 4.61 -14.80
CA SER A 19 11.23 3.58 -15.75
C SER A 19 10.64 2.20 -15.51
N TYR A 20 10.28 1.87 -14.25
CA TYR A 20 9.67 0.60 -13.88
C TYR A 20 8.20 0.53 -14.31
N TYR A 21 7.46 1.64 -14.18
CA TYR A 21 6.08 1.77 -14.64
C TYR A 21 5.99 2.33 -16.07
N GLY A 22 6.84 1.82 -16.96
CA GLY A 22 6.89 2.22 -18.37
C GLY A 22 5.49 2.41 -18.95
N ASN A 23 5.27 3.58 -19.55
CA ASN A 23 4.06 4.13 -20.15
C ASN A 23 2.99 3.08 -20.54
N VAL A 24 2.21 2.60 -19.55
CA VAL A 24 1.16 1.58 -19.73
C VAL A 24 0.01 2.06 -20.61
N LYS A 25 -0.05 3.37 -20.94
CA LYS A 25 -1.06 3.94 -21.84
C LYS A 25 -0.88 3.53 -23.31
N SER A 26 0.31 3.12 -23.76
CA SER A 26 0.48 2.71 -25.17
C SER A 26 0.18 1.24 -25.44
N LEU A 27 -0.05 0.42 -24.40
CA LEU A 27 -0.38 -1.01 -24.52
C LEU A 27 -1.88 -1.29 -24.56
N LEU A 28 -2.73 -0.27 -24.44
CA LEU A 28 -4.17 -0.42 -24.19
C LEU A 28 -5.08 0.31 -25.19
N LEU A 29 -4.67 0.48 -26.45
CA LEU A 29 -5.57 0.93 -27.52
C LEU A 29 -5.47 0.02 -28.74
N GLY A 30 -6.09 -1.17 -28.62
CA GLY A 30 -6.71 -1.84 -29.76
C GLY A 30 -8.14 -1.30 -29.89
N ASN A 31 -8.50 -0.83 -31.08
CA ASN A 31 -9.65 0.06 -31.31
C ASN A 31 -11.06 -0.56 -31.22
N ASP A 32 -11.23 -1.83 -30.86
CA ASP A 32 -12.56 -2.46 -30.90
C ASP A 32 -12.84 -3.30 -29.64
N LEU A 33 -13.50 -2.70 -28.64
CA LEU A 33 -13.96 -3.36 -27.41
C LEU A 33 -15.46 -3.15 -27.15
N THR A 34 -16.29 -3.24 -28.19
CA THR A 34 -17.73 -3.43 -28.02
C THR A 34 -18.00 -4.91 -27.70
N GLY A 35 -18.16 -5.23 -26.41
CA GLY A 35 -18.69 -6.54 -26.00
C GLY A 35 -18.11 -7.17 -24.72
N ARG A 36 -17.09 -6.58 -24.08
CA ARG A 36 -16.49 -7.11 -22.83
C ARG A 36 -16.84 -6.33 -21.56
N ARG A 37 -17.87 -5.48 -21.59
CA ARG A 37 -18.36 -4.83 -20.37
C ARG A 37 -19.40 -5.71 -19.70
N GLN A 38 -18.94 -6.57 -18.78
CA GLN A 38 -19.80 -6.99 -17.68
C GLN A 38 -20.01 -5.74 -16.83
N THR A 39 -21.26 -5.31 -16.67
CA THR A 39 -21.64 -4.19 -15.82
C THR A 39 -21.38 -4.59 -14.37
N CYS A 40 -20.15 -4.39 -13.91
CA CYS A 40 -19.87 -4.35 -12.48
C CYS A 40 -20.66 -3.17 -11.93
N GLU A 41 -21.49 -3.41 -10.92
CA GLU A 41 -22.15 -2.33 -10.18
C GLU A 41 -21.10 -1.31 -9.74
N GLU A 42 -21.44 -0.03 -9.90
CA GLU A 42 -20.54 1.05 -9.55
C GLU A 42 -20.10 0.90 -8.09
N ASN A 43 -18.79 0.96 -7.88
CA ASN A 43 -18.20 0.89 -6.56
C ASN A 43 -18.77 2.07 -5.73
N PRO A 44 -19.50 1.84 -4.63
CA PRO A 44 -20.14 2.92 -3.86
C PRO A 44 -19.14 3.91 -3.23
N PHE A 45 -17.84 3.62 -3.36
CA PHE A 45 -16.73 4.45 -2.90
C PHE A 45 -16.19 5.42 -3.97
N SER A 46 -16.80 5.51 -5.16
CA SER A 46 -16.44 6.55 -6.13
C SER A 46 -17.05 7.90 -5.72
N THR A 47 -16.51 8.51 -4.67
CA THR A 47 -16.67 9.93 -4.47
C THR A 47 -15.31 10.51 -4.07
N GLU A 48 -14.93 11.53 -4.82
CA GLU A 48 -13.63 12.22 -4.95
C GLU A 48 -13.07 12.84 -3.65
N ARG A 49 -13.49 12.38 -2.47
CA ARG A 49 -13.15 12.93 -1.17
C ARG A 49 -12.26 12.04 -0.30
N GLU A 50 -12.15 10.73 -0.59
CA GLU A 50 -11.41 9.81 0.29
C GLU A 50 -9.92 9.64 -0.05
N THR A 51 -9.46 10.15 -1.19
CA THR A 51 -8.03 10.13 -1.57
C THR A 51 -7.24 11.33 -1.06
N GLN A 52 -7.89 12.26 -0.35
CA GLN A 52 -7.15 13.30 0.35
C GLN A 52 -6.51 12.70 1.60
N LEU A 53 -5.21 12.42 1.53
CA LEU A 53 -4.34 12.38 2.70
C LEU A 53 -4.51 13.71 3.42
N THR A 54 -5.46 13.76 4.35
CA THR A 54 -5.83 14.97 5.07
C THR A 54 -4.58 15.46 5.79
N GLY A 55 -4.12 16.66 5.40
CA GLY A 55 -3.08 17.36 6.13
C GLY A 55 -3.47 17.40 7.61
N PHE A 56 -2.50 17.12 8.48
CA PHE A 56 -2.64 17.03 9.93
C PHE A 56 -3.30 18.27 10.55
N LYS A 57 -4.61 18.39 10.43
CA LYS A 57 -5.40 19.17 11.37
C LYS A 57 -5.24 18.44 12.69
N ARG A 58 -4.66 19.13 13.68
CA ARG A 58 -4.62 18.66 15.06
C ARG A 58 -6.04 18.76 15.59
N ASP A 59 -6.87 17.84 15.15
CA ASP A 59 -8.18 17.64 15.73
C ASP A 59 -7.94 17.15 17.15
N LYS A 60 -8.64 17.80 18.08
CA LYS A 60 -8.65 17.48 19.50
C LYS A 60 -9.45 16.20 19.70
N GLU A 61 -8.96 15.11 19.11
CA GLU A 61 -9.48 13.75 19.22
C GLU A 61 -9.07 13.15 20.58
N GLU A 62 -9.50 13.80 21.65
CA GLU A 62 -9.35 13.34 23.03
C GLU A 62 -10.29 12.14 23.25
N GLY A 63 -9.91 10.96 22.77
CA GLY A 63 -10.66 9.72 23.03
C GLY A 63 -10.45 8.60 22.02
N HIS A 64 -10.03 8.91 20.79
CA HIS A 64 -9.80 7.90 19.76
C HIS A 64 -8.61 7.00 20.11
N LEU A 65 -8.71 5.71 19.74
CA LEU A 65 -7.59 4.79 19.87
C LEU A 65 -6.46 5.21 18.94
N LYS A 66 -5.28 5.44 19.51
CA LYS A 66 -4.08 5.80 18.77
C LYS A 66 -3.13 4.62 18.76
N PRO A 67 -2.77 4.07 17.59
CA PRO A 67 -1.78 3.01 17.49
C PRO A 67 -0.40 3.57 17.86
N VAL A 68 0.29 2.86 18.75
CA VAL A 68 1.65 3.17 19.21
C VAL A 68 2.66 2.34 18.43
N SER A 69 2.39 1.04 18.28
CA SER A 69 3.27 0.11 17.57
C SER A 69 2.45 -0.92 16.80
N VAL A 70 3.04 -1.43 15.72
CA VAL A 70 2.47 -2.51 14.90
C VAL A 70 3.56 -3.53 14.64
N ASP A 71 3.38 -4.74 15.18
CA ASP A 71 4.21 -5.89 14.86
C ASP A 71 3.45 -6.82 13.90
N LEU A 72 4.09 -7.13 12.78
CA LEU A 72 3.56 -8.02 11.75
C LEU A 72 3.92 -9.49 12.00
N CYS A 73 4.40 -9.83 13.21
CA CYS A 73 4.75 -11.18 13.65
C CYS A 73 5.60 -11.94 12.61
N ARG A 74 6.58 -11.23 12.01
CA ARG A 74 7.20 -11.64 10.73
C ARG A 74 7.78 -13.05 10.76
N HIS A 75 8.45 -13.43 11.84
CA HIS A 75 9.09 -14.73 11.96
C HIS A 75 8.07 -15.87 11.91
N GLY A 76 7.06 -15.83 12.78
CA GLY A 76 6.00 -16.85 12.83
C GLY A 76 5.21 -16.91 11.52
N ASN A 77 4.82 -15.75 10.98
CA ASN A 77 4.10 -15.69 9.72
C ASN A 77 4.90 -16.25 8.55
N ARG A 78 6.20 -15.95 8.45
CA ARG A 78 7.05 -16.48 7.37
C ARG A 78 7.23 -17.99 7.43
N LEU A 79 7.34 -18.56 8.63
CA LEU A 79 7.41 -20.01 8.81
C LEU A 79 6.09 -20.66 8.40
N ALA A 80 4.96 -20.16 8.93
CA ALA A 80 3.64 -20.71 8.65
C ALA A 80 3.27 -20.62 7.15
N HIS A 81 3.65 -19.52 6.49
CA HIS A 81 3.35 -19.29 5.06
C HIS A 81 4.38 -19.89 4.11
N HIS A 82 5.41 -20.59 4.62
CA HIS A 82 6.51 -21.12 3.81
C HIS A 82 7.15 -20.03 2.93
N THR A 83 7.51 -18.91 3.56
CA THR A 83 8.18 -17.75 2.96
C THR A 83 9.41 -17.32 3.77
N ALA A 84 9.92 -18.20 4.65
CA ALA A 84 11.13 -17.96 5.43
C ALA A 84 12.40 -17.89 4.56
N GLU A 85 12.44 -18.58 3.43
CA GLU A 85 13.57 -18.62 2.50
C GLU A 85 13.84 -17.31 1.74
N TYR A 86 12.85 -16.41 1.65
CA TYR A 86 13.03 -15.16 0.91
C TYR A 86 13.89 -14.18 1.70
N GLU A 87 15.03 -13.75 1.15
CA GLU A 87 15.91 -12.75 1.76
C GLU A 87 15.39 -11.31 1.56
N VAL A 88 14.14 -11.07 1.95
CA VAL A 88 13.55 -9.72 1.96
C VAL A 88 13.16 -9.30 3.38
N PRO A 89 13.29 -7.99 3.71
CA PRO A 89 12.90 -7.48 5.01
C PRO A 89 11.37 -7.39 5.20
N ASN A 90 10.62 -7.34 4.10
CA ASN A 90 9.17 -7.19 4.13
C ASN A 90 8.47 -8.53 4.42
N LEU A 91 7.28 -8.46 5.00
CA LEU A 91 6.46 -9.65 5.23
C LEU A 91 5.93 -10.17 3.89
N ILE A 92 6.19 -11.44 3.58
CA ILE A 92 5.59 -12.15 2.45
C ILE A 92 4.59 -13.17 3.01
N LEU A 93 3.36 -13.09 2.51
CA LEU A 93 2.25 -13.98 2.87
C LEU A 93 1.70 -14.69 1.63
N ARG A 94 1.01 -15.80 1.85
CA ARG A 94 0.22 -16.50 0.84
C ARG A 94 -1.26 -16.24 1.06
N ARG A 95 -1.99 -15.98 -0.02
CA ARG A 95 -3.44 -15.77 0.02
C ARG A 95 -4.17 -17.01 0.54
N GLY A 96 -5.33 -16.81 1.17
CA GLY A 96 -6.16 -17.92 1.68
C GLY A 96 -5.62 -18.58 2.96
N GLN A 97 -4.56 -18.02 3.55
CA GLN A 97 -3.98 -18.49 4.81
C GLN A 97 -4.01 -17.35 5.84
N ILE A 98 -4.40 -17.69 7.08
CA ILE A 98 -4.42 -16.75 8.20
C ILE A 98 -3.01 -16.31 8.58
N PHE A 99 -2.87 -15.09 9.08
CA PHE A 99 -1.60 -14.57 9.60
C PHE A 99 -1.88 -13.70 10.83
N ASP A 100 -0.89 -13.62 11.70
CA ASP A 100 -1.01 -12.91 12.96
C ASP A 100 -0.44 -11.49 12.85
N LEU A 101 -1.08 -10.54 13.53
CA LEU A 101 -0.65 -9.16 13.61
C LEU A 101 -0.97 -8.63 15.00
N HIS A 102 -0.03 -7.91 15.60
CA HIS A 102 -0.15 -7.34 16.93
C HIS A 102 -0.11 -5.81 16.83
N ILE A 103 -1.12 -5.15 17.38
CA ILE A 103 -1.23 -3.69 17.42
C ILE A 103 -1.27 -3.26 18.88
N GLU A 104 -0.33 -2.42 19.26
CA GLU A 104 -0.34 -1.76 20.56
C GLU A 104 -1.00 -0.39 20.41
N PHE A 105 -1.94 -0.09 21.29
CA PHE A 105 -2.62 1.21 21.33
C PHE A 105 -2.23 1.96 22.61
N GLN A 106 -2.41 3.28 22.60
CA GLN A 106 -2.13 4.13 23.76
C GLN A 106 -2.96 3.78 25.01
N ARG A 107 -4.12 3.13 24.81
CA ARG A 107 -5.02 2.65 25.85
C ARG A 107 -5.64 1.31 25.45
N GLU A 108 -6.25 0.62 26.41
CA GLU A 108 -6.98 -0.62 26.14
C GLU A 108 -8.15 -0.42 25.17
N PHE A 109 -8.37 -1.42 24.33
CA PHE A 109 -9.51 -1.49 23.41
C PHE A 109 -10.78 -1.85 24.18
N VAL A 110 -11.82 -1.02 24.02
CA VAL A 110 -13.13 -1.23 24.62
C VAL A 110 -14.13 -1.52 23.51
N LYS A 111 -14.53 -2.78 23.38
CA LYS A 111 -15.42 -3.27 22.30
C LYS A 111 -16.75 -2.52 22.16
N ALA A 112 -17.23 -1.89 23.23
CA ALA A 112 -18.50 -1.15 23.22
C ALA A 112 -18.39 0.26 22.60
N SER A 113 -17.22 0.90 22.68
CA SER A 113 -17.02 2.28 22.20
C SER A 113 -16.09 2.36 20.99
N ASP A 114 -15.25 1.36 20.80
CA ASP A 114 -14.17 1.38 19.83
C ASP A 114 -14.45 0.46 18.65
N SER A 115 -14.06 0.92 17.47
CA SER A 115 -14.08 0.13 16.23
C SER A 115 -12.72 0.19 15.57
N ILE A 116 -12.24 -0.95 15.07
CA ILE A 116 -10.95 -1.08 14.39
C ILE A 116 -11.22 -1.66 13.00
N THR A 117 -10.75 -0.94 11.97
CA THR A 117 -10.83 -1.37 10.57
C THR A 117 -9.42 -1.46 9.99
N LEU A 118 -9.04 -2.62 9.48
CA LEU A 118 -7.78 -2.80 8.76
C LEU A 118 -8.01 -2.56 7.27
N LYS A 119 -7.21 -1.66 6.69
CA LYS A 119 -7.25 -1.36 5.25
C LYS A 119 -5.94 -1.81 4.61
N PHE A 120 -6.02 -2.78 3.70
CA PHE A 120 -4.90 -3.19 2.86
C PHE A 120 -5.09 -2.58 1.48
N VAL A 121 -4.11 -1.78 1.04
CA VAL A 121 -4.17 -1.06 -0.24
C VAL A 121 -3.02 -1.52 -1.13
N THR A 122 -3.28 -1.65 -2.43
CA THR A 122 -2.30 -1.96 -3.46
C THR A 122 -2.60 -1.13 -4.72
N GLY A 123 -1.57 -0.67 -5.44
CA GLY A 123 -1.71 0.23 -6.59
C GLY A 123 -1.66 1.72 -6.25
N GLU A 124 -1.75 2.56 -7.29
CA GLU A 124 -2.07 4.00 -7.21
C GLU A 124 -3.57 4.24 -7.44
#